data_AF-A0A959TKW3-F1
#
_entry.id   AF-A0A959TKW3-F1
#
_cell.length_a   1.000
_cell.length_b   1.000
_cell.length_c   1.000
_cell.angle_alpha   90.00
_cell.angle_beta   90.00
_cell.angle_gamma   90.00
#
_symmetry.space_group_name_H-M   'P 1'
#
loop_
_entity.id
_entity.type
_entity.pdbx_description
1 polymer ?
#
loop_
_entity_poly.entity_id
_entity_poly.type
_entity_poly.pdbx_seq_one_letter_code
_entity_poly.pdbx_strand_id
1 'polypeptide(L)'
;MTTLYRTGLFASALVLGTAANAQTARVQVIHNCADAAAAVVDVYLDNTLLLDDFEFRTASPYVDAPAGVQFTVGIAPSNSTGAGDAIYTEDFTLANNETYVIVASGIISGSGYSPAPAFSLEVFATGREAASMMGNTDVLVFHGSTDAPTVDVFESAALEATVLDDFSYTDFSTDYFELPTADYVFQVRTSDNSTIVAAYSAPLATLGLQDAALVVVASGFLDPTQNSNGPAFGLWAALPSGGALVELPSAPIPTARVQVVHNSADAAAATVDVWLNNTLLLDDFAFRTASPFVDAQAGVDLTVGIAPANSTQPSDAIAQFNYNLSEGETYVIVANGIVSTSGYMPNVPFDLYVQAGARENATNAANTDLLVFHGSTDAPTVDVHEQDAGELTDDLMYGMFAGYLELPTADYTVQVRNEQNSSIVAAYGAPLATLGLQGQALTVLASGFLDPSMNSSGPAFGLWAALASGGPLVELPAASIPMARVQVIHNSADAAASSVDVWLNDGLLLDDFAFRTASPFVDAQAGV
;
A
#
# COMPACT_ATOMS: atom_id res chain seq x y z
N MET A 1 33.95 8.45 -8.46
CA MET A 1 35.06 8.96 -7.62
C MET A 1 35.44 7.83 -6.69
N THR A 2 36.63 7.28 -6.87
CA THR A 2 37.18 6.16 -6.07
C THR A 2 37.50 6.64 -4.65
N THR A 3 36.63 6.31 -3.71
CA THR A 3 36.88 6.49 -2.28
C THR A 3 37.82 5.39 -1.82
N LEU A 4 39.03 5.77 -1.38
CA LEU A 4 39.98 4.85 -0.76
C LEU A 4 39.40 4.37 0.58
N TYR A 5 39.11 3.08 0.68
CA TYR A 5 38.91 2.40 1.95
C TYR A 5 40.23 2.43 2.72
N ARG A 6 40.27 3.16 3.84
CA ARG A 6 41.32 2.98 4.84
C ARG A 6 41.08 1.62 5.50
N THR A 7 41.78 0.60 5.05
CA THR A 7 41.95 -0.65 5.79
C THR A 7 42.67 -0.34 7.11
N GLY A 8 41.89 -0.23 8.19
CA GLY A 8 42.40 -0.33 9.55
C GLY A 8 43.00 -1.71 9.74
N LEU A 9 44.31 -1.76 9.99
CA LEU A 9 45.05 -2.98 10.19
C LEU A 9 44.74 -3.49 11.62
N PHE A 10 43.72 -4.34 11.79
CA PHE A 10 43.54 -5.07 13.04
C PHE A 10 44.65 -6.10 13.17
N ALA A 11 45.68 -5.76 13.94
CA ALA A 11 46.72 -6.70 14.36
C ALA A 11 46.12 -7.63 15.43
N SER A 12 45.49 -8.71 14.98
CA SER A 12 45.06 -9.80 15.84
C SER A 12 46.30 -10.57 16.32
N ALA A 13 46.59 -10.48 17.61
CA ALA A 13 47.49 -11.40 18.31
C ALA A 13 46.87 -11.74 19.67
N LEU A 14 45.66 -12.33 19.66
CA LEU A 14 45.12 -13.00 20.83
C LEU A 14 45.77 -14.39 20.94
N VAL A 15 46.91 -14.44 21.64
CA VAL A 15 47.46 -15.70 22.16
C VAL A 15 47.20 -15.69 23.66
N LEU A 16 46.08 -16.30 24.08
CA LEU A 16 45.93 -16.70 25.48
C LEU A 16 46.94 -17.83 25.74
N GLY A 17 47.78 -17.62 26.76
CA GLY A 17 48.97 -18.41 27.05
C GLY A 17 48.73 -19.92 27.18
N THR A 18 49.78 -20.68 26.86
CA THR A 18 49.83 -22.14 26.83
C THR A 18 49.49 -22.84 28.15
N ALA A 19 48.72 -23.93 28.01
CA ALA A 19 48.77 -25.18 28.77
C ALA A 19 48.26 -25.20 30.23
N ALA A 20 46.93 -25.17 30.36
CA ALA A 20 46.17 -26.11 31.18
C ALA A 20 44.94 -26.52 30.35
N ASN A 21 44.34 -27.71 30.56
CA ASN A 21 43.07 -28.08 29.90
C ASN A 21 41.93 -27.17 30.42
N ALA A 22 41.92 -25.91 30.01
CA ALA A 22 40.82 -25.00 30.25
C ALA A 22 39.71 -25.36 29.26
N GLN A 23 38.52 -25.59 29.78
CA GLN A 23 37.31 -25.69 28.98
C GLN A 23 37.09 -24.35 28.28
N THR A 24 36.84 -24.35 26.98
CA THR A 24 36.60 -23.12 26.19
C THR A 24 35.26 -23.18 25.47
N ALA A 25 34.69 -22.00 25.26
CA ALA A 25 33.58 -21.75 24.36
C ALA A 25 34.05 -20.82 23.23
N ARG A 26 33.26 -20.70 22.16
CA ARG A 26 33.51 -19.81 21.03
C ARG A 26 32.55 -18.63 21.11
N VAL A 27 33.04 -17.40 21.00
CA VAL A 27 32.20 -16.20 21.17
C VAL A 27 32.49 -15.18 20.09
N GLN A 28 31.43 -14.66 19.48
CA GLN A 28 31.46 -13.41 18.72
C GLN A 28 30.70 -12.33 19.48
N VAL A 29 31.29 -11.15 19.60
CA VAL A 29 30.64 -9.97 20.21
C VAL A 29 30.31 -8.97 19.11
N ILE A 30 29.10 -8.42 19.13
CA ILE A 30 28.61 -7.41 18.19
C ILE A 30 28.25 -6.14 18.96
N HIS A 31 28.82 -5.01 18.57
CA HIS A 31 28.50 -3.73 19.17
C HIS A 31 27.36 -3.04 18.42
N ASN A 32 26.16 -3.09 18.98
CA ASN A 32 24.95 -2.50 18.41
C ASN A 32 24.33 -1.36 19.25
N CYS A 33 24.94 -1.00 20.38
CA CYS A 33 24.53 0.16 21.17
C CYS A 33 24.81 1.46 20.41
N ALA A 34 23.73 2.13 19.98
CA ALA A 34 23.78 3.38 19.21
C ALA A 34 23.89 4.64 20.09
N ASP A 35 24.02 4.48 21.41
CA ASP A 35 24.20 5.59 22.33
C ASP A 35 25.57 6.27 22.09
N ALA A 36 25.57 7.58 21.86
CA ALA A 36 26.77 8.38 21.66
C ALA A 36 27.79 8.24 22.80
N ALA A 37 27.37 8.03 24.05
CA ALA A 37 28.28 7.82 25.18
C ALA A 37 29.04 6.48 25.11
N ALA A 38 28.52 5.54 24.34
CA ALA A 38 29.07 4.21 24.12
C ALA A 38 29.41 3.98 22.64
N ALA A 39 29.63 5.03 21.84
CA ALA A 39 29.92 4.88 20.41
C ALA A 39 31.25 4.15 20.14
N VAL A 40 32.17 4.22 21.11
CA VAL A 40 33.42 3.47 21.16
C VAL A 40 33.65 3.05 22.61
N VAL A 41 33.92 1.77 22.84
CA VAL A 41 34.09 1.20 24.18
C VAL A 41 35.28 0.25 24.24
N ASP A 42 35.85 0.11 25.43
CA ASP A 42 36.80 -0.95 25.75
C ASP A 42 36.05 -2.13 26.37
N VAL A 43 36.40 -3.35 25.96
CA VAL A 43 35.79 -4.59 26.48
C VAL A 43 36.82 -5.36 27.29
N TYR A 44 36.54 -5.57 28.56
CA TYR A 44 37.36 -6.32 29.50
C TYR A 44 36.77 -7.69 29.80
N LEU A 45 37.63 -8.70 29.95
CA LEU A 45 37.34 -9.98 30.56
C LEU A 45 38.09 -10.09 31.88
N ASP A 46 37.35 -10.16 32.98
CA ASP A 46 37.81 -9.94 34.34
C ASP A 46 38.66 -8.65 34.43
N ASN A 47 39.98 -8.77 34.57
CA ASN A 47 40.91 -7.64 34.64
C ASN A 47 41.76 -7.46 33.36
N THR A 48 41.44 -8.19 32.29
CA THR A 48 42.21 -8.21 31.04
C THR A 48 41.46 -7.47 29.94
N LEU A 49 42.10 -6.49 29.29
CA LEU A 49 41.54 -5.83 28.11
C LEU A 49 41.49 -6.81 26.94
N LEU A 50 40.30 -7.06 26.39
CA LEU A 50 40.05 -8.00 25.31
C LEU A 50 39.88 -7.31 23.96
N LEU A 51 39.05 -6.26 23.90
CA LEU A 51 38.85 -5.41 22.72
C LEU A 51 39.10 -3.96 23.13
N ASP A 52 40.01 -3.29 22.41
CA ASP A 52 40.40 -1.89 22.61
C ASP A 52 39.74 -1.04 21.53
N ASP A 53 39.15 0.10 21.91
CA ASP A 53 38.44 1.01 21.00
C ASP A 53 37.40 0.27 20.11
N PHE A 54 36.56 -0.58 20.69
CA PHE A 54 35.52 -1.31 19.95
C PHE A 54 34.40 -0.35 19.52
N GLU A 55 34.29 -0.10 18.22
CA GLU A 55 33.36 0.89 17.66
C GLU A 55 31.94 0.33 17.44
N PHE A 56 30.92 1.18 17.58
CA PHE A 56 29.54 0.90 17.17
C PHE A 56 29.47 0.39 15.72
N ARG A 57 28.59 -0.58 15.44
CA ARG A 57 28.49 -1.32 14.17
C ARG A 57 29.80 -2.02 13.79
N THR A 58 30.40 -2.68 14.77
CA THR A 58 31.53 -3.60 14.59
C THR A 58 31.26 -4.93 15.30
N ALA A 59 31.82 -6.02 14.76
CA ALA A 59 31.84 -7.33 15.40
C ALA A 59 33.27 -7.80 15.63
N SER A 60 33.51 -8.56 16.70
CA SER A 60 34.74 -9.35 16.83
C SER A 60 34.72 -10.54 15.86
N PRO A 61 35.87 -11.12 15.49
CA PRO A 61 35.88 -12.52 15.03
C PRO A 61 35.40 -13.43 16.15
N TYR A 62 35.05 -14.68 15.82
CA TYR A 62 34.90 -15.72 16.83
C TYR A 62 36.25 -16.00 17.54
N VAL A 63 36.24 -15.91 18.87
CA VAL A 63 37.41 -16.13 19.73
C VAL A 63 37.11 -17.14 20.83
N ASP A 64 38.15 -17.74 21.40
CA ASP A 64 38.01 -18.65 22.54
C ASP A 64 37.76 -17.85 23.83
N ALA A 65 36.71 -18.21 24.55
CA ALA A 65 36.35 -17.67 25.86
C ALA A 65 36.39 -18.75 26.95
N PRO A 66 36.62 -18.40 28.23
CA PRO A 66 36.54 -19.36 29.33
C PRO A 66 35.17 -20.03 29.40
N ALA A 67 35.14 -21.34 29.63
CA ALA A 67 33.91 -22.11 29.82
C ALA A 67 33.96 -22.97 31.08
N GLY A 68 32.79 -23.31 31.62
CA GLY A 68 32.63 -24.07 32.86
C GLY A 68 33.03 -23.31 34.13
N VAL A 69 33.40 -22.03 34.01
CA VAL A 69 33.76 -21.11 35.09
C VAL A 69 33.06 -19.77 34.88
N GLN A 70 32.75 -19.09 35.97
CA GLN A 70 32.24 -17.73 35.92
C GLN A 70 33.37 -16.75 35.59
N PHE A 71 33.11 -15.78 34.72
CA PHE A 71 33.98 -14.64 34.44
C PHE A 71 33.11 -13.39 34.27
N THR A 72 33.69 -12.21 34.53
CA THR A 72 33.00 -10.93 34.37
C THR A 72 33.40 -10.29 33.04
N VAL A 73 32.43 -9.81 32.28
CA VAL A 73 32.66 -8.90 31.14
C VAL A 73 32.41 -7.48 31.61
N GLY A 74 33.39 -6.60 31.41
CA GLY A 74 33.26 -5.16 31.69
C GLY A 74 33.26 -4.36 30.40
N ILE A 75 32.30 -3.45 30.25
CA ILE A 75 32.28 -2.45 29.18
C ILE A 75 32.71 -1.13 29.80
N ALA A 76 33.78 -0.54 29.29
CA ALA A 76 34.32 0.72 29.78
C ALA A 76 34.38 1.78 28.66
N PRO A 77 34.41 3.07 28.97
CA PRO A 77 34.65 4.11 27.97
C PRO A 77 36.02 3.91 27.29
N SER A 78 36.16 4.35 26.04
CA SER A 78 37.39 4.19 25.24
C SER A 78 38.66 4.89 25.77
N ASN A 79 38.56 5.59 26.89
CA ASN A 79 39.68 6.22 27.58
C ASN A 79 40.00 5.52 28.91
N SER A 80 39.51 4.30 29.09
CA SER A 80 39.68 3.53 30.31
C SER A 80 41.15 3.16 30.56
N THR A 81 41.49 3.00 31.83
CA THR A 81 42.84 2.60 32.27
C THR A 81 42.88 1.21 32.89
N GLY A 82 41.72 0.59 33.08
CA GLY A 82 41.55 -0.78 33.53
C GLY A 82 40.08 -1.13 33.77
N ALA A 83 39.81 -2.41 34.07
CA ALA A 83 38.45 -2.93 34.25
C ALA A 83 37.62 -2.26 35.37
N GLY A 84 38.27 -1.56 36.31
CA GLY A 84 37.58 -0.78 37.35
C GLY A 84 36.86 0.48 36.82
N ASP A 85 37.16 0.90 35.60
CA ASP A 85 36.51 2.04 34.92
C ASP A 85 35.23 1.61 34.16
N ALA A 86 34.84 0.33 34.27
CA ALA A 86 33.66 -0.21 33.59
C ALA A 86 32.38 0.54 33.99
N ILE A 87 31.61 0.93 32.97
CA ILE A 87 30.29 1.56 33.07
C ILE A 87 29.17 0.53 33.06
N TYR A 88 29.46 -0.70 32.63
CA TYR A 88 28.58 -1.85 32.71
C TYR A 88 29.41 -3.11 32.97
N THR A 89 28.89 -4.01 33.80
CA THR A 89 29.52 -5.31 34.09
C THR A 89 28.47 -6.41 34.13
N GLU A 90 28.77 -7.55 33.54
CA GLU A 90 27.91 -8.74 33.58
C GLU A 90 28.73 -10.00 33.76
N ASP A 91 28.22 -10.92 34.57
CA ASP A 91 28.88 -12.20 34.86
C ASP A 91 28.33 -13.29 33.93
N PHE A 92 29.21 -13.97 33.20
CA PHE A 92 28.86 -15.08 32.32
C PHE A 92 29.38 -16.41 32.85
N THR A 93 28.70 -17.50 32.49
CA THR A 93 29.20 -18.87 32.64
C THR A 93 28.84 -19.63 31.38
N LEU A 94 29.80 -19.77 30.48
CA LEU A 94 29.59 -20.42 29.19
C LEU A 94 29.76 -21.94 29.32
N ALA A 95 29.00 -22.71 28.56
CA ALA A 95 29.17 -24.16 28.50
C ALA A 95 30.35 -24.53 27.60
N ASN A 96 31.06 -25.60 27.99
CA ASN A 96 32.25 -26.06 27.27
C ASN A 96 31.90 -26.58 25.87
N ASN A 97 32.70 -26.22 24.87
CA ASN A 97 32.52 -26.56 23.46
C ASN A 97 31.23 -26.03 22.80
N GLU A 98 30.60 -25.00 23.37
CA GLU A 98 29.49 -24.29 22.73
C GLU A 98 29.96 -23.01 22.04
N THR A 99 29.14 -22.52 21.12
CA THR A 99 29.37 -21.27 20.38
C THR A 99 28.26 -20.27 20.71
N TYR A 100 28.61 -19.01 20.89
CA TYR A 100 27.72 -17.94 21.33
C TYR A 100 27.89 -16.69 20.47
N VAL A 101 26.78 -15.98 20.29
CA VAL A 101 26.75 -14.60 19.81
C VAL A 101 26.33 -13.71 20.99
N ILE A 102 27.05 -12.64 21.23
CA ILE A 102 26.71 -11.63 22.25
C ILE A 102 26.51 -10.29 21.54
N VAL A 103 25.35 -9.67 21.71
CA VAL A 103 25.05 -8.36 21.12
C VAL A 103 24.92 -7.32 22.23
N ALA A 104 25.77 -6.31 22.19
CA ALA A 104 25.65 -5.15 23.08
C ALA A 104 24.62 -4.16 22.52
N SER A 105 23.55 -3.89 23.27
CA SER A 105 22.47 -2.96 22.89
C SER A 105 21.97 -2.14 24.07
N GLY A 106 21.02 -1.22 23.83
CA GLY A 106 20.41 -0.38 24.86
C GLY A 106 21.08 0.98 25.01
N ILE A 107 20.75 1.70 26.09
CA ILE A 107 21.15 3.08 26.36
C ILE A 107 21.89 3.16 27.70
N ILE A 108 23.04 3.83 27.71
CA ILE A 108 23.85 4.11 28.92
C ILE A 108 23.57 5.51 29.46
N SER A 109 23.29 6.46 28.56
CA SER A 109 23.05 7.85 28.87
C SER A 109 21.78 8.03 29.71
N GLY A 110 21.87 8.89 30.73
CA GLY A 110 20.74 9.18 31.62
C GLY A 110 19.66 10.09 31.03
N SER A 111 19.87 10.66 29.83
CA SER A 111 18.91 11.51 29.14
C SER A 111 19.21 11.59 27.63
N GLY A 112 18.26 12.12 26.85
CA GLY A 112 18.43 12.35 25.40
C GLY A 112 17.96 11.22 24.50
N TYR A 113 17.38 10.16 25.06
CA TYR A 113 16.87 9.00 24.33
C TYR A 113 15.45 8.66 24.77
N SER A 114 14.61 8.23 23.84
CA SER A 114 13.23 7.85 24.09
C SER A 114 12.76 6.81 23.06
N PRO A 115 12.37 5.59 23.51
CA PRO A 115 12.58 5.05 24.86
C PRO A 115 14.08 4.88 25.19
N ALA A 116 14.40 4.75 26.48
CA ALA A 116 15.76 4.55 26.96
C ALA A 116 15.90 3.24 27.76
N PRO A 117 15.72 2.06 27.12
CA PRO A 117 16.01 0.79 27.79
C PRO A 117 17.48 0.74 28.20
N ALA A 118 17.75 0.18 29.38
CA ALA A 118 19.12 0.11 29.90
C ALA A 118 20.01 -0.73 28.98
N PHE A 119 21.29 -0.38 28.93
CA PHE A 119 22.31 -1.17 28.25
C PHE A 119 22.33 -2.63 28.77
N SER A 120 22.46 -3.58 27.85
CA SER A 120 22.53 -5.02 28.11
C SER A 120 23.44 -5.72 27.10
N LEU A 121 23.90 -6.92 27.47
CA LEU A 121 24.58 -7.85 26.57
C LEU A 121 23.66 -9.06 26.31
N GLU A 122 22.93 -9.03 25.20
CA GLU A 122 22.01 -10.10 24.84
C GLU A 122 22.79 -11.30 24.28
N VAL A 123 22.49 -12.51 24.76
CA VAL A 123 23.24 -13.72 24.41
C VAL A 123 22.37 -14.71 23.65
N PHE A 124 22.81 -15.08 22.46
CA PHE A 124 22.31 -16.24 21.74
C PHE A 124 23.25 -17.43 21.93
N ALA A 125 22.76 -18.46 22.62
CA ALA A 125 23.41 -19.76 22.65
C ALA A 125 23.19 -20.48 21.32
N THR A 126 24.13 -21.32 20.89
CA THR A 126 24.12 -22.04 19.58
C THR A 126 24.49 -21.19 18.35
N GLY A 127 25.37 -20.21 18.53
CA GLY A 127 26.00 -19.48 17.42
C GLY A 127 26.67 -20.40 16.38
N ARG A 128 26.75 -19.95 15.13
CA ARG A 128 27.36 -20.69 14.02
C ARG A 128 28.51 -19.90 13.40
N GLU A 129 29.66 -20.54 13.18
CA GLU A 129 30.82 -19.94 12.49
C GLU A 129 30.79 -20.15 10.96
N ALA A 130 29.97 -21.09 10.49
CA ALA A 130 29.76 -21.43 9.08
C ALA A 130 28.34 -21.98 8.89
N ALA A 131 27.86 -22.00 7.65
CA ALA A 131 26.56 -22.59 7.35
C ALA A 131 26.53 -24.08 7.71
N SER A 132 25.38 -24.53 8.20
CA SER A 132 25.13 -25.94 8.52
C SER A 132 25.00 -26.82 7.26
N MET A 133 24.59 -26.23 6.14
CA MET A 133 24.40 -26.90 4.86
C MET A 133 25.24 -26.22 3.76
N MET A 134 25.90 -27.05 2.94
CA MET A 134 26.67 -26.57 1.79
C MET A 134 25.75 -25.91 0.75
N GLY A 135 26.13 -24.74 0.26
CA GLY A 135 25.38 -23.93 -0.68
C GLY A 135 24.41 -22.93 -0.03
N ASN A 136 24.29 -22.94 1.29
CA ASN A 136 23.44 -22.02 2.04
C ASN A 136 24.23 -20.86 2.66
N THR A 137 23.49 -19.82 3.03
CA THR A 137 23.90 -18.80 3.97
C THR A 137 22.97 -18.90 5.18
N ASP A 138 23.53 -19.19 6.35
CA ASP A 138 22.76 -19.27 7.59
C ASP A 138 22.66 -17.86 8.21
N VAL A 139 21.45 -17.40 8.53
CA VAL A 139 21.20 -16.03 9.02
C VAL A 139 20.50 -16.07 10.38
N LEU A 140 21.18 -15.58 11.42
CA LEU A 140 20.54 -15.24 12.70
C LEU A 140 20.10 -13.78 12.65
N VAL A 141 18.94 -13.46 13.23
CA VAL A 141 18.45 -12.07 13.27
C VAL A 141 18.32 -11.61 14.73
N PHE A 142 18.66 -10.35 15.00
CA PHE A 142 18.50 -9.72 16.30
C PHE A 142 17.87 -8.33 16.19
N HIS A 143 16.84 -8.07 16.99
CA HIS A 143 16.20 -6.76 17.04
C HIS A 143 16.90 -5.85 18.06
N GLY A 144 17.90 -5.10 17.61
CA GLY A 144 18.67 -4.23 18.50
C GLY A 144 18.33 -2.75 18.49
N SER A 145 17.32 -2.32 17.73
CA SER A 145 16.84 -0.93 17.74
C SER A 145 15.91 -0.70 18.92
N THR A 146 16.21 0.29 19.76
CA THR A 146 15.50 0.52 21.03
C THR A 146 14.17 1.21 20.87
N ASP A 147 13.99 1.99 19.79
CA ASP A 147 12.82 2.84 19.53
C ASP A 147 11.97 2.36 18.35
N ALA A 148 12.39 1.31 17.64
CA ALA A 148 11.54 0.62 16.69
C ALA A 148 10.47 -0.20 17.43
N PRO A 149 9.21 -0.20 16.96
CA PRO A 149 8.13 -1.00 17.55
C PRO A 149 8.32 -2.49 17.27
N THR A 150 7.45 -3.33 17.83
CA THR A 150 7.28 -4.71 17.37
C THR A 150 6.92 -4.73 15.89
N VAL A 151 7.60 -5.57 15.11
CA VAL A 151 7.48 -5.66 13.66
C VAL A 151 7.48 -7.11 13.19
N ASP A 152 6.91 -7.31 12.01
CA ASP A 152 7.07 -8.55 11.26
C ASP A 152 8.12 -8.36 10.16
N VAL A 153 8.75 -9.46 9.76
CA VAL A 153 9.66 -9.47 8.60
C VAL A 153 9.11 -10.44 7.57
N PHE A 154 8.79 -9.91 6.39
CA PHE A 154 8.28 -10.66 5.25
C PHE A 154 9.32 -10.70 4.14
N GLU A 155 9.67 -11.90 3.65
CA GLU A 155 10.53 -12.03 2.47
C GLU A 155 9.66 -12.04 1.21
N SER A 156 9.93 -11.10 0.31
CA SER A 156 9.03 -10.73 -0.79
C SER A 156 9.49 -11.18 -2.18
N ALA A 157 10.72 -11.65 -2.34
CA ALA A 157 11.27 -11.95 -3.66
C ALA A 157 11.31 -13.46 -3.99
N ALA A 158 11.44 -14.32 -2.98
CA ALA A 158 11.68 -15.75 -3.17
C ALA A 158 10.76 -16.65 -2.36
N LEU A 159 10.45 -16.30 -1.11
CA LEU A 159 9.66 -17.09 -0.19
C LEU A 159 8.19 -16.66 -0.15
N GLU A 160 7.92 -15.36 -0.38
CA GLU A 160 6.59 -14.75 -0.27
C GLU A 160 5.91 -15.09 1.07
N ALA A 161 6.65 -14.99 2.17
CA ALA A 161 6.21 -15.41 3.50
C ALA A 161 6.78 -14.55 4.62
N THR A 162 6.01 -14.41 5.70
CA THR A 162 6.50 -13.87 6.98
C THR A 162 7.49 -14.86 7.58
N VAL A 163 8.74 -14.41 7.76
CA VAL A 163 9.85 -15.19 8.31
C VAL A 163 10.10 -14.89 9.79
N LEU A 164 9.73 -13.69 10.26
CA LEU A 164 9.72 -13.31 11.66
C LEU A 164 8.38 -12.65 11.99
N ASP A 165 7.77 -13.05 13.09
CA ASP A 165 6.43 -12.66 13.53
C ASP A 165 6.54 -12.09 14.95
N ASP A 166 5.94 -10.92 15.18
CA ASP A 166 5.96 -10.18 16.44
C ASP A 166 7.39 -9.92 17.00
N PHE A 167 8.35 -9.63 16.12
CA PHE A 167 9.75 -9.45 16.49
C PHE A 167 9.98 -8.10 17.17
N SER A 168 10.49 -8.12 18.40
CA SER A 168 10.58 -6.95 19.29
C SER A 168 12.01 -6.73 19.81
N TYR A 169 12.31 -5.53 20.32
CA TYR A 169 13.61 -5.22 20.92
C TYR A 169 14.10 -6.31 21.89
N THR A 170 15.37 -6.73 21.73
CA THR A 170 16.07 -7.85 22.38
C THR A 170 15.79 -9.26 21.86
N ASP A 171 14.83 -9.43 20.95
CA ASP A 171 14.57 -10.75 20.38
C ASP A 171 15.71 -11.18 19.44
N PHE A 172 16.08 -12.46 19.57
CA PHE A 172 16.77 -13.21 18.53
C PHE A 172 15.76 -14.07 17.77
N SER A 173 16.00 -14.33 16.48
CA SER A 173 15.30 -15.41 15.80
C SER A 173 15.54 -16.74 16.53
N THR A 174 14.53 -17.62 16.57
CA THR A 174 14.61 -18.85 17.39
C THR A 174 15.79 -19.75 17.04
N ASP A 175 16.17 -19.77 15.76
CA ASP A 175 17.39 -20.39 15.23
C ASP A 175 17.86 -19.56 14.02
N TYR A 176 18.98 -19.96 13.42
CA TYR A 176 19.41 -19.46 12.12
C TYR A 176 18.43 -19.88 11.02
N PHE A 177 18.09 -18.94 10.14
CA PHE A 177 17.46 -19.24 8.86
C PHE A 177 18.48 -19.84 7.91
N GLU A 178 18.30 -21.10 7.53
CA GLU A 178 19.16 -21.81 6.57
C GLU A 178 18.69 -21.51 5.14
N LEU A 179 19.14 -20.38 4.59
CA LEU A 179 18.68 -19.90 3.28
C LEU A 179 19.61 -20.41 2.17
N PRO A 180 19.09 -20.87 1.01
CA PRO A 180 19.91 -20.96 -0.20
C PRO A 180 20.65 -19.64 -0.44
N THR A 181 21.93 -19.67 -0.81
CA THR A 181 22.64 -18.42 -1.06
C THR A 181 22.10 -17.76 -2.35
N ALA A 182 21.24 -16.77 -2.16
CA ALA A 182 20.58 -15.96 -3.19
C ALA A 182 20.46 -14.50 -2.73
N ASP A 183 20.01 -13.63 -3.62
CA ASP A 183 19.71 -12.24 -3.27
C ASP A 183 18.22 -12.12 -2.93
N TYR A 184 17.91 -11.62 -1.73
CA TYR A 184 16.55 -11.56 -1.16
C TYR A 184 16.09 -10.11 -0.97
N VAL A 185 14.78 -9.91 -0.80
CA VAL A 185 14.21 -8.61 -0.40
C VAL A 185 13.28 -8.82 0.79
N PHE A 186 13.69 -8.28 1.93
CA PHE A 186 12.93 -8.32 3.17
C PHE A 186 12.19 -7.02 3.40
N GLN A 187 10.91 -7.13 3.72
CA GLN A 187 10.03 -6.04 4.10
C GLN A 187 9.87 -6.10 5.62
N VAL A 188 10.13 -4.98 6.28
CA VAL A 188 9.75 -4.78 7.68
C VAL A 188 8.32 -4.25 7.66
N ARG A 189 7.41 -4.95 8.32
CA ARG A 189 5.98 -4.65 8.35
C ARG A 189 5.52 -4.36 9.77
N THR A 190 4.40 -3.65 9.91
CA THR A 190 3.69 -3.58 11.19
C THR A 190 3.28 -4.99 11.63
N SER A 191 3.13 -5.23 12.93
CA SER A 191 2.82 -6.56 13.49
C SER A 191 1.44 -7.12 13.11
N ASP A 192 0.59 -6.32 12.46
CA ASP A 192 -0.66 -6.76 11.84
C ASP A 192 -0.51 -7.04 10.34
N ASN A 193 0.71 -6.96 9.81
CA ASN A 193 1.08 -7.03 8.39
C ASN A 193 0.39 -6.00 7.47
N SER A 194 -0.31 -4.99 8.01
CA SER A 194 -1.12 -4.06 7.20
C SER A 194 -0.30 -3.01 6.46
N THR A 195 0.93 -2.73 6.91
CA THR A 195 1.77 -1.65 6.38
C THR A 195 3.23 -2.12 6.26
N ILE A 196 3.90 -1.76 5.16
CA ILE A 196 5.35 -1.96 4.99
C ILE A 196 6.00 -0.66 5.44
N VAL A 197 6.80 -0.72 6.50
CA VAL A 197 7.47 0.46 7.06
C VAL A 197 8.84 0.70 6.43
N ALA A 198 9.50 -0.38 5.98
CA ALA A 198 10.76 -0.33 5.28
C ALA A 198 10.96 -1.60 4.44
N ALA A 199 11.82 -1.52 3.43
CA ALA A 199 12.27 -2.69 2.69
C ALA A 199 13.80 -2.65 2.55
N TYR A 200 14.43 -3.81 2.57
CA TYR A 200 15.88 -3.99 2.49
C TYR A 200 16.23 -5.13 1.54
N SER A 201 17.25 -4.91 0.72
CA SER A 201 17.90 -5.97 -0.03
C SER A 201 18.88 -6.71 0.87
N ALA A 202 18.85 -8.04 0.84
CA ALA A 202 19.87 -8.90 1.43
C ALA A 202 20.61 -9.63 0.30
N PRO A 203 21.63 -9.00 -0.30
CA PRO A 203 22.30 -9.49 -1.49
C PRO A 203 23.33 -10.58 -1.16
N LEU A 204 22.90 -11.72 -0.59
CA LEU A 204 23.80 -12.73 -0.03
C LEU A 204 24.69 -13.39 -1.10
N ALA A 205 24.14 -13.64 -2.30
CA ALA A 205 24.90 -14.19 -3.41
C ALA A 205 25.85 -13.16 -4.02
N THR A 206 25.38 -11.92 -4.20
CA THR A 206 26.21 -10.81 -4.69
C THR A 206 27.37 -10.49 -3.75
N LEU A 207 27.19 -10.67 -2.43
CA LEU A 207 28.25 -10.55 -1.43
C LEU A 207 29.15 -11.79 -1.32
N GLY A 208 28.82 -12.89 -2.02
CA GLY A 208 29.62 -14.12 -2.01
C GLY A 208 29.56 -14.89 -0.69
N LEU A 209 28.44 -14.83 0.02
CA LEU A 209 28.27 -15.39 1.37
C LEU A 209 27.89 -16.88 1.38
N GLN A 210 28.25 -17.61 0.33
CA GLN A 210 28.03 -19.06 0.25
C GLN A 210 28.82 -19.78 1.36
N ASP A 211 28.16 -20.73 2.01
CA ASP A 211 28.66 -21.51 3.15
C ASP A 211 28.95 -20.69 4.43
N ALA A 212 28.53 -19.42 4.48
CA ALA A 212 28.73 -18.54 5.64
C ALA A 212 27.55 -18.59 6.61
N ALA A 213 27.82 -18.34 7.90
CA ALA A 213 26.80 -18.02 8.90
C ALA A 213 27.01 -16.60 9.42
N LEU A 214 25.97 -15.77 9.43
CA LEU A 214 26.04 -14.36 9.80
C LEU A 214 24.91 -13.96 10.75
N VAL A 215 25.06 -12.79 11.38
CA VAL A 215 24.02 -12.21 12.24
C VAL A 215 23.57 -10.88 11.66
N VAL A 216 22.29 -10.73 11.35
CA VAL A 216 21.68 -9.44 10.99
C VAL A 216 21.14 -8.77 12.23
N VAL A 217 21.54 -7.52 12.47
CA VAL A 217 21.05 -6.70 13.57
C VAL A 217 20.25 -5.52 13.04
N ALA A 218 19.10 -5.24 13.66
CA ALA A 218 18.45 -3.94 13.56
C ALA A 218 19.28 -2.93 14.38
N SER A 219 19.85 -1.92 13.71
CA SER A 219 20.88 -1.05 14.30
C SER A 219 20.54 0.43 14.14
N GLY A 220 20.65 1.20 15.22
CA GLY A 220 20.33 2.64 15.23
C GLY A 220 18.89 2.94 15.62
N PHE A 221 18.49 4.19 15.39
CA PHE A 221 17.21 4.74 15.86
C PHE A 221 16.21 4.97 14.71
N LEU A 222 14.98 4.52 14.89
CA LEU A 222 13.88 4.77 13.95
C LEU A 222 13.51 6.26 13.93
N ASP A 223 13.53 6.92 15.09
CA ASP A 223 13.40 8.38 15.22
C ASP A 223 14.67 8.96 15.87
N PRO A 224 15.69 9.30 15.08
CA PRO A 224 16.89 9.97 15.59
C PRO A 224 16.60 11.27 16.33
N THR A 225 15.51 11.98 16.00
CA THR A 225 15.22 13.30 16.60
C THR A 225 14.84 13.18 18.07
N GLN A 226 14.30 12.02 18.49
CA GLN A 226 14.03 11.69 19.89
C GLN A 226 15.20 10.99 20.59
N ASN A 227 16.24 10.64 19.83
CA ASN A 227 17.37 9.81 20.27
C ASN A 227 18.71 10.51 20.02
N SER A 228 18.83 11.73 20.55
CA SER A 228 20.04 12.57 20.52
C SER A 228 20.61 12.85 19.13
N ASN A 229 19.80 12.75 18.07
CA ASN A 229 20.23 12.78 16.68
C ASN A 229 21.32 11.74 16.38
N GLY A 230 21.22 10.57 17.02
CA GLY A 230 22.13 9.44 16.84
C GLY A 230 21.99 8.79 15.45
N PRO A 231 22.75 7.70 15.20
CA PRO A 231 22.70 6.98 13.94
C PRO A 231 21.28 6.49 13.60
N ALA A 232 20.84 6.74 12.36
CA ALA A 232 19.55 6.28 11.87
C ALA A 232 19.48 4.76 11.75
N PHE A 233 18.27 4.23 11.89
CA PHE A 233 17.93 2.83 11.75
C PHE A 233 18.40 2.26 10.40
N GLY A 234 18.90 1.03 10.43
CA GLY A 234 19.14 0.19 9.27
C GLY A 234 19.37 -1.27 9.68
N LEU A 235 19.40 -2.17 8.70
CA LEU A 235 19.77 -3.57 8.91
C LEU A 235 21.25 -3.77 8.57
N TRP A 236 21.99 -4.43 9.46
CA TRP A 236 23.45 -4.58 9.36
C TRP A 236 23.85 -6.02 9.61
N ALA A 237 24.72 -6.57 8.77
CA ALA A 237 25.20 -7.95 8.87
C ALA A 237 26.60 -8.02 9.52
N ALA A 238 26.70 -8.80 10.58
CA ALA A 238 27.94 -9.22 11.22
C ALA A 238 28.45 -10.52 10.58
N LEU A 239 29.64 -10.46 9.99
CA LEU A 239 30.32 -11.63 9.44
C LEU A 239 31.08 -12.38 10.54
N PRO A 240 31.25 -13.71 10.44
CA PRO A 240 31.93 -14.51 11.46
C PRO A 240 33.42 -14.16 11.59
N SER A 241 34.00 -13.54 10.55
CA SER A 241 35.36 -12.99 10.57
C SER A 241 35.52 -11.72 11.41
N GLY A 242 34.41 -11.11 11.86
CA GLY A 242 34.40 -9.80 12.50
C GLY A 242 34.70 -8.65 11.56
N GLY A 243 34.96 -7.47 12.14
CA GLY A 243 35.15 -6.20 11.46
C GLY A 243 33.89 -5.32 11.48
N ALA A 244 33.92 -4.23 10.72
CA ALA A 244 32.76 -3.36 10.54
C ALA A 244 31.58 -4.16 9.96
N LEU A 245 30.38 -3.89 10.45
CA LEU A 245 29.17 -4.53 9.94
C LEU A 245 28.89 -4.08 8.50
N VAL A 246 28.28 -4.97 7.73
CA VAL A 246 27.88 -4.70 6.34
C VAL A 246 26.45 -4.16 6.34
N GLU A 247 26.26 -2.92 5.90
CA GLU A 247 24.92 -2.33 5.74
C GLU A 247 24.14 -3.06 4.64
N LEU A 248 22.92 -3.48 4.94
CA LEU A 248 22.00 -3.99 3.94
C LEU A 248 21.34 -2.81 3.21
N PRO A 249 21.39 -2.75 1.87
CA PRO A 249 20.81 -1.64 1.12
C PRO A 249 19.30 -1.53 1.32
N SER A 250 18.76 -0.32 1.40
CA SER A 250 17.32 -0.13 1.33
C SER A 250 16.78 -0.51 -0.05
N ALA A 251 15.57 -1.05 -0.06
CA ALA A 251 14.79 -1.37 -1.24
C ALA A 251 13.56 -0.44 -1.30
N PRO A 252 13.02 -0.16 -2.51
CA PRO A 252 11.78 0.58 -2.63
C PRO A 252 10.62 -0.21 -2.01
N ILE A 253 9.69 0.50 -1.36
CA ILE A 253 8.42 -0.07 -0.95
C ILE A 253 7.53 -0.14 -2.20
N PRO A 254 6.91 -1.29 -2.52
CA PRO A 254 6.06 -1.43 -3.68
C PRO A 254 4.84 -0.51 -3.56
N THR A 255 4.53 0.20 -4.65
CA THR A 255 3.38 1.11 -4.73
C THR A 255 2.52 0.83 -5.95
N ALA A 256 1.26 1.26 -5.89
CA ALA A 256 0.30 1.32 -6.97
C ALA A 256 -0.24 2.76 -7.08
N ARG A 257 -0.84 3.11 -8.21
CA ARG A 257 -1.46 4.43 -8.45
C ARG A 257 -2.97 4.33 -8.28
N VAL A 258 -3.59 5.19 -7.48
CA VAL A 258 -5.04 5.10 -7.19
C VAL A 258 -5.71 6.47 -7.28
N GLN A 259 -6.83 6.53 -8.00
CA GLN A 259 -7.81 7.61 -7.92
C GLN A 259 -9.10 7.08 -7.30
N VAL A 260 -9.64 7.81 -6.31
CA VAL A 260 -10.95 7.52 -5.71
C VAL A 260 -11.96 8.57 -6.17
N VAL A 261 -13.16 8.13 -6.54
CA VAL A 261 -14.28 8.97 -6.96
C VAL A 261 -15.47 8.75 -6.02
N HIS A 262 -15.99 9.80 -5.39
CA HIS A 262 -17.20 9.72 -4.58
C HIS A 262 -18.44 10.00 -5.41
N ASN A 263 -19.24 8.96 -5.63
CA ASN A 263 -20.46 9.00 -6.43
C ASN A 263 -21.72 8.56 -5.68
N SER A 264 -21.65 8.26 -4.38
CA SER A 264 -22.86 7.94 -3.62
C SER A 264 -23.72 9.20 -3.45
N ALA A 265 -24.87 9.22 -4.12
CA ALA A 265 -25.85 10.31 -4.07
C ALA A 265 -26.74 10.28 -2.81
N ASP A 266 -26.49 9.36 -1.88
CA ASP A 266 -27.18 9.32 -0.60
C ASP A 266 -26.83 10.54 0.26
N ALA A 267 -27.86 11.27 0.72
CA ALA A 267 -27.71 12.42 1.60
C ALA A 267 -26.94 12.12 2.90
N ALA A 268 -27.03 10.90 3.44
CA ALA A 268 -26.27 10.50 4.63
C ALA A 268 -24.77 10.31 4.36
N ALA A 269 -24.39 10.12 3.09
CA ALA A 269 -23.01 10.02 2.62
C ALA A 269 -22.61 11.24 1.76
N ALA A 270 -23.32 12.38 1.88
CA ALA A 270 -23.01 13.58 1.09
C ALA A 270 -21.55 14.06 1.29
N THR A 271 -21.01 13.84 2.49
CA THR A 271 -19.58 13.92 2.82
C THR A 271 -19.21 12.71 3.65
N VAL A 272 -18.05 12.12 3.38
CA VAL A 272 -17.53 10.95 4.10
C VAL A 272 -16.04 11.11 4.35
N ASP A 273 -15.56 10.48 5.41
CA ASP A 273 -14.14 10.29 5.63
C ASP A 273 -13.71 8.94 5.02
N VAL A 274 -12.55 8.92 4.36
CA VAL A 274 -11.94 7.71 3.81
C VAL A 274 -10.70 7.37 4.63
N TRP A 275 -10.76 6.24 5.32
CA TRP A 275 -9.69 5.66 6.11
C TRP A 275 -8.98 4.56 5.32
N LEU A 276 -7.65 4.55 5.35
CA LEU A 276 -6.82 3.47 4.83
C LEU A 276 -6.03 2.87 6.01
N ASN A 277 -6.31 1.62 6.35
CA ASN A 277 -5.89 0.97 7.58
C ASN A 277 -6.20 1.88 8.79
N ASN A 278 -5.17 2.41 9.45
CA ASN A 278 -5.29 3.25 10.63
C ASN A 278 -5.11 4.75 10.36
N THR A 279 -5.03 5.16 9.09
CA THR A 279 -4.76 6.55 8.68
C THR A 279 -5.94 7.16 7.95
N LEU A 280 -6.33 8.38 8.34
CA LEU A 280 -7.31 9.19 7.61
C LEU A 280 -6.67 9.65 6.31
N LEU A 281 -7.16 9.13 5.18
CA LEU A 281 -6.59 9.40 3.86
C LEU A 281 -7.26 10.60 3.19
N LEU A 282 -8.60 10.66 3.22
CA LEU A 282 -9.39 11.78 2.69
C LEU A 282 -10.39 12.23 3.76
N ASP A 283 -10.30 13.49 4.15
CA ASP A 283 -11.14 14.15 5.14
C ASP A 283 -12.27 14.92 4.44
N ASP A 284 -13.51 14.82 4.93
CA ASP A 284 -14.67 15.52 4.38
C ASP A 284 -14.85 15.32 2.86
N PHE A 285 -14.61 14.11 2.35
CA PHE A 285 -14.67 13.80 0.93
C PHE A 285 -16.12 13.90 0.41
N ALA A 286 -16.39 14.95 -0.37
CA ALA A 286 -17.74 15.32 -0.79
C ALA A 286 -18.22 14.55 -2.04
N PHE A 287 -19.52 14.27 -2.10
CA PHE A 287 -20.19 13.71 -3.28
C PHE A 287 -19.85 14.51 -4.55
N ARG A 288 -19.64 13.81 -5.67
CA ARG A 288 -19.13 14.37 -6.94
C ARG A 288 -17.77 15.05 -6.78
N THR A 289 -16.86 14.37 -6.10
CA THR A 289 -15.44 14.74 -6.03
C THR A 289 -14.56 13.52 -6.33
N ALA A 290 -13.40 13.76 -6.92
CA ALA A 290 -12.36 12.76 -7.09
C ALA A 290 -11.06 13.19 -6.38
N SER A 291 -10.29 12.23 -5.88
CA SER A 291 -8.89 12.48 -5.52
C SER A 291 -8.04 12.65 -6.81
N PRO A 292 -6.87 13.29 -6.76
CA PRO A 292 -5.84 13.02 -7.77
C PRO A 292 -5.42 11.54 -7.73
N PHE A 293 -4.74 11.07 -8.77
CA PHE A 293 -3.97 9.83 -8.66
C PHE A 293 -2.82 10.00 -7.66
N VAL A 294 -2.81 9.16 -6.64
CA VAL A 294 -1.79 9.14 -5.57
C VAL A 294 -1.14 7.77 -5.48
N ASP A 295 0.06 7.71 -4.89
CA ASP A 295 0.70 6.45 -4.58
C ASP A 295 0.02 5.82 -3.35
N ALA A 296 -0.39 4.57 -3.47
CA ALA A 296 -0.85 3.71 -2.39
C ALA A 296 0.09 2.51 -2.28
N GLN A 297 0.29 1.99 -1.07
CA GLN A 297 1.15 0.83 -0.89
C GLN A 297 0.56 -0.40 -1.58
N ALA A 298 1.41 -1.22 -2.19
CA ALA A 298 1.04 -2.47 -2.86
C ALA A 298 1.63 -3.69 -2.14
N GLY A 299 1.13 -4.89 -2.46
CA GLY A 299 1.64 -6.15 -1.92
C GLY A 299 1.32 -6.41 -0.44
N VAL A 300 0.40 -5.64 0.15
CA VAL A 300 -0.20 -5.86 1.47
C VAL A 300 -1.71 -5.77 1.38
N ASP A 301 -2.38 -6.38 2.35
CA ASP A 301 -3.82 -6.22 2.52
C ASP A 301 -4.10 -4.83 3.11
N LEU A 302 -4.94 -4.08 2.40
CA LEU A 302 -5.40 -2.76 2.76
C LEU A 302 -6.86 -2.86 3.19
N THR A 303 -7.17 -2.29 4.36
CA THR A 303 -8.55 -2.06 4.79
C THR A 303 -8.95 -0.64 4.46
N VAL A 304 -9.97 -0.47 3.62
CA VAL A 304 -10.56 0.83 3.29
C VAL A 304 -11.85 0.99 4.09
N GLY A 305 -11.88 1.97 4.98
CA GLY A 305 -13.04 2.34 5.77
C GLY A 305 -13.71 3.59 5.22
N ILE A 306 -15.02 3.55 5.05
CA ILE A 306 -15.84 4.72 4.73
C ILE A 306 -16.61 5.09 5.99
N ALA A 307 -16.37 6.29 6.51
CA ALA A 307 -16.93 6.76 7.76
C ALA A 307 -17.71 8.07 7.59
N PRO A 308 -18.62 8.42 8.51
CA PRO A 308 -19.24 9.74 8.54
C PRO A 308 -18.19 10.84 8.70
N ALA A 309 -18.43 12.02 8.13
CA ALA A 309 -17.55 13.21 8.16
C ALA A 309 -17.13 13.74 9.56
N ASN A 310 -17.67 13.15 10.64
CA ASN A 310 -17.29 13.49 12.01
C ASN A 310 -16.50 12.36 12.68
N SER A 311 -15.97 11.43 11.89
CA SER A 311 -15.23 10.28 12.38
C SER A 311 -13.90 10.72 12.99
N THR A 312 -13.44 9.99 14.00
CA THR A 312 -12.14 10.26 14.64
C THR A 312 -11.22 9.05 14.65
N GLN A 313 -11.73 7.90 14.22
CA GLN A 313 -11.00 6.64 14.20
C GLN A 313 -11.59 5.68 13.14
N PRO A 314 -10.78 4.75 12.60
CA PRO A 314 -11.22 3.81 11.56
C PRO A 314 -12.43 2.94 11.93
N SER A 315 -12.65 2.69 13.22
CA SER A 315 -13.78 1.89 13.70
C SER A 315 -15.13 2.61 13.60
N ASP A 316 -15.15 3.91 13.30
CA ASP A 316 -16.36 4.68 13.04
C ASP A 316 -16.92 4.40 11.64
N ALA A 317 -16.20 3.62 10.82
CA ALA A 317 -16.59 3.27 9.46
C ALA A 317 -17.97 2.58 9.41
N ILE A 318 -18.81 3.07 8.51
CA ILE A 318 -20.13 2.51 8.19
C ILE A 318 -20.06 1.45 7.10
N ALA A 319 -18.95 1.40 6.35
CA ALA A 319 -18.62 0.34 5.41
C ALA A 319 -17.10 0.10 5.42
N GLN A 320 -16.68 -1.16 5.27
CA GLN A 320 -15.27 -1.55 5.22
C GLN A 320 -15.04 -2.56 4.09
N PHE A 321 -13.91 -2.40 3.40
CA PHE A 321 -13.53 -3.20 2.24
C PHE A 321 -12.06 -3.58 2.34
N ASN A 322 -11.73 -4.81 1.94
CA ASN A 322 -10.35 -5.29 1.95
C ASN A 322 -9.85 -5.48 0.51
N TYR A 323 -8.69 -4.92 0.20
CA TYR A 323 -8.05 -5.00 -1.10
C TYR A 323 -6.57 -5.32 -0.98
N ASN A 324 -6.00 -5.94 -2.00
CA ASN A 324 -4.56 -6.08 -2.16
C ASN A 324 -4.19 -5.52 -3.52
N LEU A 325 -3.42 -4.42 -3.54
CA LEU A 325 -3.04 -3.76 -4.78
C LEU A 325 -1.78 -4.41 -5.35
N SER A 326 -1.78 -4.66 -6.66
CA SER A 326 -0.60 -5.13 -7.38
C SER A 326 0.40 -4.00 -7.60
N GLU A 327 1.70 -4.29 -7.43
CA GLU A 327 2.79 -3.32 -7.63
C GLU A 327 2.78 -2.77 -9.07
N GLY A 328 2.93 -1.45 -9.20
CA GLY A 328 3.02 -0.75 -10.48
C GLY A 328 1.70 -0.62 -11.25
N GLU A 329 0.60 -1.17 -10.72
CA GLU A 329 -0.73 -1.10 -11.35
C GLU A 329 -1.43 0.23 -11.03
N THR A 330 -2.35 0.64 -11.91
CA THR A 330 -3.13 1.87 -11.75
C THR A 330 -4.62 1.56 -11.63
N TYR A 331 -5.29 2.18 -10.66
CA TYR A 331 -6.67 1.90 -10.29
C TYR A 331 -7.55 3.16 -10.26
N VAL A 332 -8.79 3.01 -10.73
CA VAL A 332 -9.90 3.91 -10.39
C VAL A 332 -10.85 3.16 -9.47
N ILE A 333 -11.21 3.77 -8.34
CA ILE A 333 -12.16 3.23 -7.37
C ILE A 333 -13.34 4.20 -7.28
N VAL A 334 -14.55 3.74 -7.60
CA VAL A 334 -15.76 4.54 -7.50
C VAL A 334 -16.56 4.09 -6.27
N ALA A 335 -16.65 4.98 -5.27
CA ALA A 335 -17.49 4.82 -4.10
C ALA A 335 -18.94 5.17 -4.45
N ASN A 336 -19.85 4.20 -4.39
CA ASN A 336 -21.20 4.36 -4.90
C ASN A 336 -22.23 3.48 -4.18
N GLY A 337 -23.52 3.76 -4.37
CA GLY A 337 -24.63 3.08 -3.71
C GLY A 337 -25.21 3.89 -2.56
N ILE A 338 -25.98 3.23 -1.70
CA ILE A 338 -26.80 3.84 -0.64
C ILE A 338 -26.37 3.28 0.72
N VAL A 339 -26.12 4.16 1.69
CA VAL A 339 -25.79 3.80 3.08
C VAL A 339 -27.03 3.80 3.98
N SER A 340 -28.04 4.57 3.60
CA SER A 340 -29.32 4.71 4.30
C SER A 340 -30.17 3.46 4.19
N THR A 341 -30.84 3.12 5.28
CA THR A 341 -31.71 1.92 5.34
C THR A 341 -33.09 2.13 4.70
N SER A 342 -33.47 3.37 4.38
CA SER A 342 -34.76 3.72 3.77
C SER A 342 -34.68 5.05 3.01
N GLY A 343 -35.70 5.36 2.20
CA GLY A 343 -35.78 6.62 1.45
C GLY A 343 -35.24 6.56 0.02
N TYR A 344 -34.76 5.40 -0.42
CA TYR A 344 -34.20 5.17 -1.75
C TYR A 344 -34.81 3.94 -2.39
N MET A 345 -35.10 4.01 -3.69
CA MET A 345 -35.69 2.92 -4.45
C MET A 345 -35.12 2.88 -5.88
N PRO A 346 -34.36 1.82 -6.23
CA PRO A 346 -33.96 0.70 -5.38
C PRO A 346 -32.96 1.13 -4.28
N ASN A 347 -32.97 0.44 -3.14
CA ASN A 347 -31.97 0.60 -2.09
C ASN A 347 -30.77 -0.31 -2.37
N VAL A 348 -29.87 0.12 -3.25
CA VAL A 348 -28.66 -0.64 -3.60
C VAL A 348 -27.56 -0.34 -2.57
N PRO A 349 -27.01 -1.34 -1.87
CA PRO A 349 -26.01 -1.11 -0.84
C PRO A 349 -24.78 -0.36 -1.35
N PHE A 350 -24.19 0.46 -0.47
CA PHE A 350 -22.91 1.12 -0.73
C PHE A 350 -21.79 0.09 -0.97
N ASP A 351 -20.98 0.32 -2.00
CA ASP A 351 -19.84 -0.50 -2.40
C ASP A 351 -18.72 0.35 -3.03
N LEU A 352 -17.54 -0.24 -3.17
CA LEU A 352 -16.39 0.32 -3.87
C LEU A 352 -16.14 -0.48 -5.16
N TYR A 353 -16.41 0.16 -6.29
CA TYR A 353 -16.25 -0.44 -7.62
C TYR A 353 -14.85 -0.15 -8.15
N VAL A 354 -14.06 -1.19 -8.42
CA VAL A 354 -12.65 -1.08 -8.75
C VAL A 354 -12.38 -1.41 -10.22
N GLN A 355 -11.67 -0.52 -10.91
CA GLN A 355 -11.12 -0.74 -12.25
C GLN A 355 -9.59 -0.76 -12.17
N ALA A 356 -8.98 -1.91 -12.46
CA ALA A 356 -7.53 -2.02 -12.69
C ALA A 356 -7.15 -1.63 -14.13
N GLY A 357 -5.88 -1.34 -14.40
CA GLY A 357 -5.44 -0.89 -15.73
C GLY A 357 -5.96 0.51 -16.08
N ALA A 358 -6.24 1.33 -15.08
CA ALA A 358 -6.68 2.70 -15.30
C ALA A 358 -5.56 3.56 -15.90
N ARG A 359 -5.95 4.60 -16.65
CA ARG A 359 -5.06 5.46 -17.41
C ARG A 359 -5.05 6.86 -16.79
N GLU A 360 -3.86 7.39 -16.53
CA GLU A 360 -3.68 8.80 -16.13
C GLU A 360 -3.59 9.74 -17.34
N ASN A 361 -3.26 9.21 -18.52
CA ASN A 361 -3.18 9.92 -19.79
C ASN A 361 -3.74 9.06 -20.92
N ALA A 362 -4.17 9.69 -22.01
CA ALA A 362 -4.62 8.97 -23.19
C ALA A 362 -3.48 8.15 -23.81
N THR A 363 -3.79 6.99 -24.38
CA THR A 363 -2.81 6.18 -25.12
C THR A 363 -2.33 6.87 -26.38
N ASN A 364 -3.19 7.70 -26.99
CA ASN A 364 -2.89 8.55 -28.12
C ASN A 364 -3.04 10.03 -27.75
N ALA A 365 -1.97 10.81 -27.91
CA ALA A 365 -1.95 12.23 -27.56
C ALA A 365 -2.93 13.11 -28.35
N ALA A 366 -3.48 12.64 -29.47
CA ALA A 366 -4.53 13.34 -30.22
C ALA A 366 -5.96 13.11 -29.66
N ASN A 367 -6.11 12.09 -28.82
CA ASN A 367 -7.39 11.61 -28.30
C ASN A 367 -7.64 12.10 -26.88
N THR A 368 -8.88 11.94 -26.45
CA THR A 368 -9.29 11.89 -25.06
C THR A 368 -9.82 10.48 -24.79
N ASP A 369 -9.27 9.81 -23.78
CA ASP A 369 -9.66 8.46 -23.40
C ASP A 369 -10.71 8.50 -22.28
N LEU A 370 -11.86 7.86 -22.48
CA LEU A 370 -12.97 7.87 -21.53
C LEU A 370 -13.21 6.47 -20.96
N LEU A 371 -13.00 6.29 -19.66
CA LEU A 371 -13.51 5.15 -18.92
C LEU A 371 -14.96 5.44 -18.52
N VAL A 372 -15.92 4.59 -18.88
CA VAL A 372 -17.35 4.84 -18.58
C VAL A 372 -17.80 3.99 -17.41
N PHE A 373 -18.53 4.56 -16.45
CA PHE A 373 -19.08 3.83 -15.30
C PHE A 373 -20.57 4.12 -15.10
N HIS A 374 -21.38 3.07 -14.95
CA HIS A 374 -22.80 3.25 -14.63
C HIS A 374 -23.03 3.37 -13.13
N GLY A 375 -23.10 4.59 -12.64
CA GLY A 375 -23.25 4.85 -11.20
C GLY A 375 -24.65 5.18 -10.68
N SER A 376 -25.68 5.33 -11.53
CA SER A 376 -27.03 5.65 -11.05
C SER A 376 -27.79 4.41 -10.59
N THR A 377 -28.26 4.36 -9.35
CA THR A 377 -28.87 3.15 -8.76
C THR A 377 -30.26 2.83 -9.30
N ASP A 378 -31.00 3.84 -9.78
CA ASP A 378 -32.39 3.74 -10.23
C ASP A 378 -32.56 3.89 -11.74
N ALA A 379 -31.46 4.10 -12.49
CA ALA A 379 -31.48 3.99 -13.94
C ALA A 379 -31.47 2.52 -14.39
N PRO A 380 -32.15 2.18 -15.50
CA PRO A 380 -32.15 0.83 -16.06
C PRO A 380 -30.78 0.47 -16.66
N THR A 381 -30.65 -0.72 -17.24
CA THR A 381 -29.52 -0.99 -18.17
C THR A 381 -29.63 -0.03 -19.36
N VAL A 382 -28.51 0.56 -19.76
CA VAL A 382 -28.48 1.62 -20.77
C VAL A 382 -27.41 1.38 -21.83
N ASP A 383 -27.73 1.87 -23.02
CA ASP A 383 -26.77 2.03 -24.10
C ASP A 383 -26.31 3.48 -24.14
N VAL A 384 -25.05 3.68 -24.55
CA VAL A 384 -24.49 5.02 -24.76
C VAL A 384 -24.21 5.17 -26.24
N HIS A 385 -24.80 6.18 -26.87
CA HIS A 385 -24.60 6.48 -28.28
C HIS A 385 -24.04 7.89 -28.45
N GLU A 386 -23.08 8.04 -29.35
CA GLU A 386 -22.80 9.34 -29.97
C GLU A 386 -23.84 9.59 -31.06
N GLN A 387 -24.39 10.81 -31.09
CA GLN A 387 -25.53 11.15 -31.94
C GLN A 387 -25.28 10.90 -33.43
N ASP A 388 -24.06 11.14 -33.92
CA ASP A 388 -23.69 11.03 -35.34
C ASP A 388 -22.84 9.77 -35.65
N ALA A 389 -22.08 9.26 -34.68
CA ALA A 389 -21.16 8.13 -34.84
C ALA A 389 -21.75 6.78 -34.41
N GLY A 390 -22.86 6.76 -33.67
CA GLY A 390 -23.55 5.53 -33.26
C GLY A 390 -23.17 5.03 -31.86
N GLU A 391 -23.33 3.74 -31.63
CA GLU A 391 -23.13 3.10 -30.32
C GLU A 391 -21.68 3.20 -29.84
N LEU A 392 -21.52 3.59 -28.57
CA LEU A 392 -20.26 3.67 -27.85
C LEU A 392 -20.16 2.55 -26.81
N THR A 393 -21.26 2.26 -26.12
CA THR A 393 -21.36 1.20 -25.10
C THR A 393 -22.73 0.55 -25.21
N ASP A 394 -22.76 -0.78 -25.15
CA ASP A 394 -23.93 -1.64 -25.24
C ASP A 394 -24.21 -2.30 -23.88
N ASP A 395 -25.48 -2.35 -23.46
CA ASP A 395 -25.99 -3.04 -22.27
C ASP A 395 -25.22 -2.74 -20.96
N LEU A 396 -24.87 -1.47 -20.71
CA LEU A 396 -24.14 -1.11 -19.49
C LEU A 396 -25.05 -1.16 -18.26
N MET A 397 -24.81 -2.15 -17.39
CA MET A 397 -25.53 -2.33 -16.13
C MET A 397 -24.94 -1.47 -15.00
N TYR A 398 -25.77 -1.15 -14.00
CA TYR A 398 -25.31 -0.50 -12.76
C TYR A 398 -24.09 -1.21 -12.14
N GLY A 399 -23.12 -0.42 -11.69
CA GLY A 399 -21.91 -0.88 -11.03
C GLY A 399 -20.83 -1.40 -12.00
N MET A 400 -21.10 -1.44 -13.31
CA MET A 400 -20.13 -1.89 -14.29
C MET A 400 -19.35 -0.72 -14.91
N PHE A 401 -18.07 -0.97 -15.17
CA PHE A 401 -17.26 -0.17 -16.07
C PHE A 401 -17.38 -0.69 -17.50
N ALA A 402 -17.49 0.21 -18.46
CA ALA A 402 -17.14 -0.08 -19.84
C ALA A 402 -15.61 0.02 -20.02
N GLY A 403 -15.08 -0.59 -21.08
CA GLY A 403 -13.69 -0.35 -21.47
C GLY A 403 -13.44 1.12 -21.86
N TYR A 404 -12.17 1.48 -22.05
CA TYR A 404 -11.80 2.82 -22.50
C TYR A 404 -12.29 3.09 -23.93
N LEU A 405 -13.01 4.20 -24.10
CA LEU A 405 -13.32 4.79 -25.39
C LEU A 405 -12.21 5.78 -25.78
N GLU A 406 -11.48 5.50 -26.86
CA GLU A 406 -10.39 6.35 -27.34
C GLU A 406 -10.90 7.30 -28.43
N LEU A 407 -11.44 8.45 -28.03
CA LEU A 407 -12.10 9.37 -28.96
C LEU A 407 -11.15 10.45 -29.45
N PRO A 408 -11.20 10.87 -30.73
CA PRO A 408 -10.59 12.13 -31.13
C PRO A 408 -11.02 13.27 -30.21
N THR A 409 -10.12 14.19 -29.87
CA THR A 409 -10.51 15.29 -28.99
C THR A 409 -11.43 16.27 -29.75
N ALA A 410 -12.73 16.14 -29.56
CA ALA A 410 -13.78 16.96 -30.17
C ALA A 410 -14.94 17.16 -29.19
N ASP A 411 -15.90 18.01 -29.55
CA ASP A 411 -17.12 18.20 -28.79
C ASP A 411 -18.21 17.30 -29.37
N TYR A 412 -18.79 16.43 -28.54
CA TYR A 412 -19.77 15.43 -28.94
C TYR A 412 -21.14 15.68 -28.32
N THR A 413 -22.17 15.05 -28.88
CA THR A 413 -23.46 14.90 -28.20
C THR A 413 -23.71 13.42 -27.94
N VAL A 414 -23.77 13.03 -26.67
CA VAL A 414 -23.99 11.65 -26.24
C VAL A 414 -25.42 11.47 -25.76
N GLN A 415 -26.00 10.34 -26.09
CA GLN A 415 -27.35 9.91 -25.73
C GLN A 415 -27.25 8.69 -24.85
N VAL A 416 -27.93 8.73 -23.71
CA VAL A 416 -28.19 7.56 -22.87
C VAL A 416 -29.53 7.00 -23.30
N ARG A 417 -29.56 5.75 -23.77
CA ARG A 417 -30.74 5.07 -24.31
C ARG A 417 -31.10 3.89 -23.42
N ASN A 418 -32.33 3.41 -23.52
CA ASN A 418 -32.67 2.12 -22.89
C ASN A 418 -32.00 0.96 -23.64
N GLU A 419 -31.84 -0.18 -22.97
CA GLU A 419 -31.29 -1.44 -23.49
C GLU A 419 -31.90 -1.92 -24.84
N GLN A 420 -33.16 -1.58 -25.13
CA GLN A 420 -33.80 -1.94 -26.39
C GLN A 420 -33.53 -0.93 -27.52
N ASN A 421 -32.75 0.12 -27.23
CA ASN A 421 -32.48 1.24 -28.11
C ASN A 421 -33.74 1.94 -28.66
N SER A 422 -34.90 1.74 -28.02
CA SER A 422 -36.21 2.24 -28.46
C SER A 422 -36.56 3.61 -27.87
N SER A 423 -35.80 4.10 -26.89
CA SER A 423 -36.01 5.43 -26.30
C SER A 423 -34.71 6.06 -25.81
N ILE A 424 -34.63 7.38 -25.93
CA ILE A 424 -33.56 8.21 -25.35
C ILE A 424 -33.99 8.60 -23.94
N VAL A 425 -33.26 8.13 -22.94
CA VAL A 425 -33.48 8.46 -21.52
C VAL A 425 -33.00 9.87 -21.21
N ALA A 426 -31.81 10.23 -21.71
CA ALA A 426 -31.23 11.56 -21.54
C ALA A 426 -30.19 11.85 -22.65
N ALA A 427 -29.87 13.13 -22.86
CA ALA A 427 -28.82 13.55 -23.79
C ALA A 427 -27.92 14.60 -23.12
N TYR A 428 -26.61 14.53 -23.40
CA TYR A 428 -25.59 15.42 -22.84
C TYR A 428 -24.58 15.82 -23.91
N GLY A 429 -24.04 17.03 -23.80
CA GLY A 429 -22.83 17.39 -24.50
C GLY A 429 -21.61 16.79 -23.80
N ALA A 430 -20.66 16.26 -24.56
CA ALA A 430 -19.33 15.91 -24.07
C ALA A 430 -18.31 16.87 -24.72
N PRO A 431 -18.10 18.07 -24.15
CA PRO A 431 -17.30 19.13 -24.77
C PRO A 431 -15.79 18.93 -24.56
N LEU A 432 -15.24 17.81 -25.03
CA LEU A 432 -13.85 17.41 -24.73
C LEU A 432 -12.83 18.41 -25.27
N ALA A 433 -13.05 18.97 -26.46
CA ALA A 433 -12.17 19.97 -27.05
C ALA A 433 -12.33 21.33 -26.36
N THR A 434 -13.57 21.74 -26.07
CA THR A 434 -13.84 22.98 -25.34
C THR A 434 -13.26 22.95 -23.92
N LEU A 435 -13.22 21.79 -23.27
CA LEU A 435 -12.57 21.58 -21.97
C LEU A 435 -11.04 21.39 -22.05
N GLY A 436 -10.47 21.31 -23.25
CA GLY A 436 -9.02 21.16 -23.45
C GLY A 436 -8.47 19.80 -23.02
N LEU A 437 -9.26 18.73 -23.13
CA LEU A 437 -8.93 17.38 -22.65
C LEU A 437 -8.05 16.57 -23.61
N GLN A 438 -7.36 17.23 -24.55
CA GLN A 438 -6.49 16.54 -25.50
C GLN A 438 -5.33 15.85 -24.79
N GLY A 439 -5.14 14.57 -25.09
CA GLY A 439 -4.12 13.71 -24.50
C GLY A 439 -4.45 13.20 -23.09
N GLN A 440 -5.63 13.52 -22.55
CA GLN A 440 -6.03 13.14 -21.20
C GLN A 440 -6.87 11.87 -21.20
N ALA A 441 -6.78 11.12 -20.10
CA ALA A 441 -7.72 10.06 -19.76
C ALA A 441 -8.57 10.50 -18.56
N LEU A 442 -9.85 10.16 -18.57
CA LEU A 442 -10.79 10.48 -17.49
C LEU A 442 -11.82 9.38 -17.30
N THR A 443 -12.49 9.41 -16.15
CA THR A 443 -13.66 8.55 -15.88
C THR A 443 -14.93 9.36 -16.03
N VAL A 444 -15.83 8.95 -16.92
CA VAL A 444 -17.18 9.51 -17.06
C VAL A 444 -18.17 8.58 -16.38
N LEU A 445 -19.00 9.11 -15.49
CA LEU A 445 -19.91 8.31 -14.71
C LEU A 445 -21.32 8.88 -14.69
N ALA A 446 -22.31 7.98 -14.69
CA ALA A 446 -23.68 8.33 -14.32
C ALA A 446 -23.76 8.61 -12.81
N SER A 447 -24.27 9.78 -12.44
CA SER A 447 -24.30 10.26 -11.05
C SER A 447 -25.66 10.85 -10.69
N GLY A 448 -26.19 10.49 -9.52
CA GLY A 448 -27.52 10.90 -9.06
C GLY A 448 -28.64 9.95 -9.48
N PHE A 449 -29.87 10.41 -9.33
CA PHE A 449 -31.09 9.60 -9.48
C PHE A 449 -31.91 9.99 -10.70
N LEU A 450 -32.34 9.00 -11.48
CA LEU A 450 -33.25 9.19 -12.61
C LEU A 450 -34.64 9.63 -12.15
N ASP A 451 -35.12 9.10 -11.01
CA ASP A 451 -36.32 9.56 -10.31
C ASP A 451 -35.98 10.01 -8.88
N PRO A 452 -35.59 11.29 -8.70
CA PRO A 452 -35.34 11.85 -7.37
C PRO A 452 -36.53 11.77 -6.41
N SER A 453 -37.77 11.72 -6.92
CA SER A 453 -38.95 11.71 -6.06
C SER A 453 -39.09 10.42 -5.24
N MET A 454 -38.51 9.33 -5.75
CA MET A 454 -38.42 8.03 -5.07
C MET A 454 -37.11 7.83 -4.30
N ASN A 455 -36.18 8.81 -4.40
CA ASN A 455 -34.83 8.74 -3.87
C ASN A 455 -34.51 9.96 -2.99
N SER A 456 -35.35 10.17 -1.98
CA SER A 456 -35.21 11.21 -0.95
C SER A 456 -35.10 12.64 -1.48
N SER A 457 -35.63 12.92 -2.68
CA SER A 457 -35.41 14.19 -3.39
C SER A 457 -33.92 14.54 -3.56
N GLY A 458 -33.09 13.50 -3.73
CA GLY A 458 -31.65 13.63 -3.91
C GLY A 458 -31.24 14.27 -5.25
N PRO A 459 -29.92 14.38 -5.50
CA PRO A 459 -29.40 14.95 -6.74
C PRO A 459 -29.93 14.22 -7.98
N ALA A 460 -30.39 14.99 -8.97
CA ALA A 460 -30.86 14.43 -10.24
C ALA A 460 -29.71 13.80 -11.06
N PHE A 461 -30.09 12.84 -11.89
CA PHE A 461 -29.24 12.14 -12.84
C PHE A 461 -28.48 13.11 -13.76
N GLY A 462 -27.19 12.86 -13.93
CA GLY A 462 -26.32 13.54 -14.86
C GLY A 462 -25.11 12.69 -15.22
N LEU A 463 -24.41 13.06 -16.30
CA LEU A 463 -23.09 12.53 -16.61
C LEU A 463 -22.02 13.48 -16.06
N TRP A 464 -21.04 12.92 -15.35
CA TRP A 464 -20.00 13.67 -14.66
C TRP A 464 -18.64 13.07 -14.97
N ALA A 465 -17.62 13.92 -15.10
CA ALA A 465 -16.27 13.54 -15.46
C ALA A 465 -15.29 13.75 -14.30
N ALA A 466 -14.60 12.68 -13.91
CA ALA A 466 -13.46 12.68 -12.98
C ALA A 466 -12.16 12.84 -13.77
N LEU A 467 -11.49 13.98 -13.61
CA LEU A 467 -10.17 14.22 -14.20
C LEU A 467 -9.09 13.54 -13.37
N ALA A 468 -7.99 13.09 -14.01
CA ALA A 468 -6.86 12.48 -13.33
C ALA A 468 -6.22 13.38 -12.24
N SER A 469 -6.36 14.70 -12.37
CA SER A 469 -5.91 15.68 -11.38
C SER A 469 -6.76 15.73 -10.10
N GLY A 470 -7.92 15.07 -10.08
CA GLY A 470 -8.89 15.17 -8.99
C GLY A 470 -9.62 16.51 -8.92
N GLY A 471 -10.34 16.71 -7.81
CA GLY A 471 -11.21 17.85 -7.54
C GLY A 471 -12.69 17.54 -7.77
N PRO A 472 -13.56 18.56 -7.70
CA PRO A 472 -14.98 18.41 -8.04
C PRO A 472 -15.13 17.85 -9.46
N LEU A 473 -16.05 16.91 -9.64
CA LEU A 473 -16.35 16.35 -10.95
C LEU A 473 -16.87 17.44 -11.90
N VAL A 474 -16.55 17.29 -13.17
CA VAL A 474 -17.03 18.20 -14.23
C VAL A 474 -18.38 17.71 -14.73
N GLU A 475 -19.43 18.50 -14.54
CA GLU A 475 -20.76 18.19 -15.10
C GLU A 475 -20.74 18.29 -16.61
N LEU A 476 -21.24 17.25 -17.29
CA LEU A 476 -21.50 17.32 -18.72
C LEU A 476 -22.83 18.05 -18.95
N PRO A 477 -22.87 19.09 -19.80
CA PRO A 477 -24.06 19.89 -19.99
C PRO A 477 -25.20 19.08 -20.62
N ALA A 478 -26.42 19.24 -20.11
CA ALA A 478 -27.59 18.63 -20.73
C ALA A 478 -27.79 19.12 -22.18
N ALA A 479 -28.11 18.19 -23.07
CA ALA A 479 -28.45 18.44 -24.46
C ALA A 479 -29.94 18.13 -24.71
N SER A 480 -30.49 18.72 -25.78
CA SER A 480 -31.86 18.43 -26.18
C SER A 480 -31.96 17.04 -26.80
N ILE A 481 -32.93 16.25 -26.36
CA ILE A 481 -33.30 15.01 -27.04
C ILE A 481 -33.83 15.36 -28.44
N PRO A 482 -33.30 14.76 -29.52
CA PRO A 482 -33.82 14.96 -30.87
C PRO A 482 -35.28 14.52 -30.98
N MET A 483 -36.13 15.37 -31.55
CA MET A 483 -37.56 15.07 -31.76
C MET A 483 -37.91 15.13 -33.25
N ALA A 484 -38.76 14.22 -33.69
CA ALA A 484 -39.45 14.20 -34.97
C ALA A 484 -40.95 14.49 -34.78
N ARG A 485 -41.61 14.91 -35.86
CA ARG A 485 -43.06 15.09 -35.88
C ARG A 485 -43.71 14.00 -36.73
N VAL A 486 -44.58 13.21 -36.12
CA VAL A 486 -45.26 12.08 -36.76
C VAL A 486 -46.74 12.38 -36.91
N GLN A 487 -47.33 12.09 -38.07
CA GLN A 487 -48.78 12.06 -38.26
C GLN A 487 -49.18 10.64 -38.67
N VAL A 488 -50.15 10.07 -37.96
CA VAL A 488 -50.67 8.73 -38.25
C VAL A 488 -51.97 8.86 -39.03
N ILE A 489 -52.10 8.10 -40.12
CA ILE A 489 -53.29 8.08 -40.98
C ILE A 489 -53.81 6.64 -41.06
N HIS A 490 -55.03 6.40 -40.59
CA HIS A 490 -55.65 5.09 -40.68
C HIS A 490 -56.51 4.96 -41.94
N ASN A 491 -56.01 4.25 -42.95
CA ASN A 491 -56.71 4.02 -44.22
C ASN A 491 -56.93 2.53 -44.54
N SER A 492 -56.87 1.64 -43.53
CA SER A 492 -57.16 0.22 -43.71
C SER A 492 -58.66 -0.01 -43.78
N ALA A 493 -59.16 -0.52 -44.91
CA ALA A 493 -60.58 -0.78 -45.10
C ALA A 493 -61.02 -2.18 -44.59
N ASP A 494 -60.14 -2.92 -43.92
CA ASP A 494 -60.49 -4.20 -43.31
C ASP A 494 -61.48 -3.98 -42.17
N ALA A 495 -62.61 -4.70 -42.21
CA ALA A 495 -63.63 -4.63 -41.17
C ALA A 495 -63.09 -5.06 -39.80
N ALA A 496 -62.08 -5.93 -39.76
CA ALA A 496 -61.41 -6.33 -38.51
C ALA A 496 -60.53 -5.20 -37.91
N ALA A 497 -60.17 -4.20 -38.70
CA ALA A 497 -59.38 -3.03 -38.29
C ALA A 497 -60.23 -1.75 -38.31
N SER A 498 -61.52 -1.82 -37.98
CA SER A 498 -62.36 -0.61 -37.92
C SER A 498 -61.90 0.41 -36.88
N SER A 499 -61.22 -0.08 -35.83
CA SER A 499 -60.51 0.66 -34.77
C SER A 499 -59.20 -0.08 -34.49
N VAL A 500 -58.12 0.64 -34.24
CA VAL A 500 -56.82 0.06 -33.85
C VAL A 500 -56.13 0.94 -32.81
N ASP A 501 -55.38 0.32 -31.92
CA ASP A 501 -54.46 1.05 -31.05
C ASP A 501 -53.12 1.24 -31.77
N VAL A 502 -52.60 2.46 -31.75
CA VAL A 502 -51.29 2.79 -32.30
C VAL A 502 -50.33 2.95 -31.14
N TRP A 503 -49.28 2.13 -31.13
CA TRP A 503 -48.22 2.18 -30.13
C TRP A 503 -46.94 2.73 -30.76
N LEU A 504 -46.19 3.52 -30.00
CA LEU A 504 -44.88 4.04 -30.37
C LEU A 504 -43.95 3.88 -29.16
N ASN A 505 -42.86 3.13 -29.34
CA ASN A 505 -41.84 2.86 -28.32
C ASN A 505 -42.46 2.39 -26.99
N ASP A 506 -43.32 1.36 -27.09
CA ASP A 506 -44.07 0.74 -25.98
C ASP A 506 -45.07 1.66 -25.24
N GLY A 507 -45.24 2.89 -25.71
CA GLY A 507 -46.30 3.81 -25.27
C GLY A 507 -47.51 3.77 -26.20
N LEU A 508 -48.72 3.76 -25.63
CA LEU A 508 -49.95 3.95 -26.41
C LEU A 508 -50.00 5.38 -26.93
N LEU A 509 -49.87 5.53 -28.25
CA LEU A 509 -49.86 6.83 -28.93
C LEU A 509 -51.28 7.30 -29.28
N LEU A 510 -52.10 6.39 -29.82
CA LEU A 510 -53.49 6.65 -30.17
C LEU A 510 -54.32 5.43 -29.76
N ASP A 511 -55.28 5.65 -28.87
CA ASP A 511 -56.25 4.64 -28.42
C ASP A 511 -57.47 4.63 -29.35
N ASP A 512 -57.97 3.46 -29.70
CA ASP A 512 -59.18 3.28 -30.51
C ASP A 512 -59.21 4.12 -31.82
N PHE A 513 -58.09 4.14 -32.56
CA PHE A 513 -57.91 5.00 -33.72
C PHE A 513 -58.72 4.53 -34.94
N ALA A 514 -59.82 5.24 -35.22
CA ALA A 514 -60.82 4.84 -36.20
C ALA A 514 -60.37 4.93 -37.68
N PHE A 515 -60.93 4.07 -38.53
CA PHE A 515 -60.74 4.11 -39.99
C PHE A 515 -61.13 5.48 -40.61
N ARG A 516 -60.34 5.94 -41.59
CA ARG A 516 -60.44 7.23 -42.30
C ARG A 516 -60.24 8.45 -41.41
N THR A 517 -59.44 8.30 -40.37
CA THR A 517 -59.00 9.43 -39.55
C THR A 517 -57.50 9.66 -39.69
N ALA A 518 -57.08 10.89 -39.40
CA ALA A 518 -55.68 11.29 -39.31
C ALA A 518 -55.48 11.99 -37.96
N SER A 519 -54.39 11.67 -37.28
CA SER A 519 -54.02 12.38 -36.05
C SER A 519 -53.50 13.78 -36.38
N PRO A 520 -53.45 14.71 -35.41
CA PRO A 520 -52.50 15.81 -35.46
C PRO A 520 -51.06 15.27 -35.56
N PHE A 521 -50.13 16.13 -35.98
CA PHE A 521 -48.72 15.82 -35.78
C PHE A 521 -48.39 15.79 -34.29
N VAL A 522 -47.80 14.70 -33.84
CA VAL A 522 -47.32 14.47 -32.47
C VAL A 522 -45.80 14.45 -32.46
N ASP A 523 -45.20 14.93 -31.38
CA ASP A 523 -43.75 14.87 -31.19
C ASP A 523 -43.37 13.44 -30.75
N ALA A 524 -42.32 12.91 -31.35
CA ALA A 524 -41.75 11.60 -31.06
C ALA A 524 -40.23 11.75 -31.00
N GLN A 525 -39.54 10.93 -30.22
CA GLN A 525 -38.08 10.93 -30.25
C GLN A 525 -37.58 10.51 -31.65
N ALA A 526 -36.49 11.12 -32.10
CA ALA A 526 -35.87 10.82 -33.40
C ALA A 526 -34.55 10.05 -33.20
N GLY A 527 -34.26 9.12 -34.11
CA GLY A 527 -33.00 8.37 -34.11
C GLY A 527 -32.97 7.15 -33.18
N VAL A 528 -34.14 6.74 -32.68
CA VAL A 528 -34.44 5.52 -31.93
C VAL A 528 -35.64 4.81 -32.55
#